data_AF-A0A7L4TRC9-F1
#
_entry.id   AF-A0A7L4TRC9-F1
#
_cell.length_a   1.000
_cell.length_b   1.000
_cell.length_c   1.000
_cell.angle_alpha   90.00
_cell.angle_beta   90.00
_cell.angle_gamma   90.00
#
_symmetry.space_group_name_H-M   'P 1'
#
loop_
_entity.id
_entity.type
_entity.pdbx_description
1 polymer ?
#
loop_
_entity_poly.entity_id
_entity_poly.type
_entity_poly.pdbx_seq_one_letter_code
_entity_poly.pdbx_strand_id
1 'polypeptide(L)'
;MPTTQKLKKLLSHNYRANIVIEENEGRPKVLIILDANSGTMFWAVENAMFSFKDEDDNMWSTVPDSLIINNEKHHPQVGHSITGPDGETCIFSTEETILGMAACYFEKHIDIFYGFDLCMNMHTFQEKINGKTYTYELLERGFKSALYEKIDRYISSN
;
A
#
# COMPACT_ATOMS: atom_id res chain seq x y z
N MET A 1 6.61 -15.83 12.13
CA MET A 1 5.24 -15.31 12.26
C MET A 1 4.34 -16.08 11.30
N PRO A 2 3.24 -16.68 11.78
CA PRO A 2 2.24 -17.34 10.93
C PRO A 2 1.81 -16.47 9.76
N THR A 3 1.51 -17.11 8.64
CA THR A 3 1.30 -16.44 7.36
C THR A 3 0.03 -15.59 7.36
N THR A 4 -1.03 -16.09 8.02
CA THR A 4 -2.24 -15.31 8.33
C THR A 4 -1.97 -14.05 9.17
N GLN A 5 -0.97 -14.06 10.07
CA GLN A 5 -0.61 -12.88 10.84
C GLN A 5 0.14 -11.85 9.98
N LYS A 6 0.99 -12.29 9.04
CA LYS A 6 1.65 -11.41 8.05
C LYS A 6 0.63 -10.71 7.17
N LEU A 7 -0.34 -11.45 6.64
CA LEU A 7 -1.42 -10.91 5.83
C LEU A 7 -2.24 -9.87 6.61
N LYS A 8 -2.68 -10.21 7.82
CA LYS A 8 -3.42 -9.26 8.68
C LYS A 8 -2.62 -7.99 8.96
N LYS A 9 -1.31 -8.11 9.20
CA LYS A 9 -0.44 -6.96 9.41
C LYS A 9 -0.39 -6.08 8.16
N LEU A 10 -0.13 -6.67 7.00
CA LEU A 10 -0.13 -5.97 5.69
C LEU A 10 -1.42 -5.18 5.46
N LEU A 11 -2.58 -5.79 5.73
CA LEU A 11 -3.88 -5.14 5.51
C LEU A 11 -4.24 -4.09 6.57
N SER A 12 -3.56 -4.08 7.72
CA SER A 12 -3.84 -3.15 8.82
C SER A 12 -3.14 -1.80 8.69
N HIS A 13 -2.17 -1.67 7.79
CA HIS A 13 -1.44 -0.41 7.64
C HIS A 13 -2.26 0.61 6.85
N ASN A 14 -2.04 1.87 7.19
CA ASN A 14 -2.48 2.98 6.36
C ASN A 14 -1.35 3.33 5.40
N TYR A 15 -1.62 3.19 4.10
CA TYR A 15 -0.67 3.49 3.05
C TYR A 15 -0.92 4.88 2.47
N ARG A 16 0.04 5.37 1.68
CA ARG A 16 -0.12 6.58 0.87
C ARG A 16 -1.33 6.47 -0.05
N ALA A 17 -1.90 7.62 -0.42
CA ALA A 17 -3.16 7.72 -1.17
C ALA A 17 -3.20 6.99 -2.54
N ASN A 18 -2.04 6.66 -3.12
CA ASN A 18 -1.96 5.88 -4.37
C ASN A 18 -2.07 4.37 -4.16
N ILE A 19 -1.99 3.88 -2.92
CA ILE A 19 -2.19 2.47 -2.58
C ILE A 19 -3.66 2.26 -2.20
N VAL A 20 -4.32 1.36 -2.92
CA VAL A 20 -5.72 1.00 -2.68
C VAL A 20 -5.78 -0.42 -2.12
N ILE A 21 -6.56 -0.61 -1.06
CA ILE A 21 -6.88 -1.92 -0.51
C ILE A 21 -8.36 -2.20 -0.83
N GLU A 22 -8.63 -3.32 -1.49
CA GLU A 22 -9.99 -3.79 -1.76
C GLU A 22 -10.21 -5.19 -1.19
N GLU A 23 -11.41 -5.40 -0.64
CA GLU A 23 -11.85 -6.68 -0.11
C GLU A 23 -13.24 -7.00 -0.67
N ASN A 24 -13.38 -8.15 -1.30
CA ASN A 24 -14.67 -8.67 -1.74
C ASN A 24 -15.19 -9.69 -0.72
N GLU A 25 -16.40 -9.45 -0.18
CA GLU A 25 -17.09 -10.36 0.74
C GLU A 25 -17.77 -11.56 0.04
N GLY A 26 -17.72 -11.61 -1.30
CA GLY A 26 -18.23 -12.71 -2.10
C GLY A 26 -17.48 -14.03 -1.88
N ARG A 27 -17.95 -15.08 -2.57
CA ARG A 27 -17.28 -16.38 -2.63
C ARG A 27 -16.77 -16.63 -4.06
N PRO A 28 -15.46 -16.79 -4.27
CA PRO A 28 -14.41 -16.78 -3.26
C PRO A 28 -14.14 -15.38 -2.69
N LYS A 29 -13.69 -15.32 -1.43
CA LYS A 29 -13.25 -14.07 -0.80
C LYS A 29 -11.95 -13.64 -1.45
N VAL A 30 -11.85 -12.39 -1.89
CA VAL A 30 -10.64 -11.86 -2.54
C VAL A 30 -10.18 -10.60 -1.83
N LEU A 31 -8.88 -10.52 -1.58
CA LEU A 31 -8.19 -9.37 -0.99
C LEU A 31 -7.19 -8.85 -2.01
N ILE A 32 -7.14 -7.54 -2.22
CA ILE A 32 -6.22 -6.90 -3.17
C ILE A 32 -5.58 -5.70 -2.48
N ILE A 33 -4.26 -5.54 -2.67
CA ILE A 33 -3.52 -4.32 -2.39
C ILE A 33 -2.87 -3.90 -3.72
N LEU A 34 -3.20 -2.71 -4.21
CA LEU A 34 -2.75 -2.20 -5.50
C LEU A 34 -2.03 -0.87 -5.32
N ASP A 35 -0.82 -0.75 -5.85
CA ASP A 35 -0.21 0.54 -6.11
C ASP A 35 -0.62 1.06 -7.49
N ALA A 36 -1.46 2.09 -7.52
CA ALA A 36 -1.98 2.65 -8.77
C ALA A 36 -0.90 3.33 -9.63
N ASN A 37 0.26 3.69 -9.06
CA ASN A 37 1.33 4.35 -9.80
C ASN A 37 2.24 3.36 -10.53
N SER A 38 2.64 2.27 -9.86
CA SER A 38 3.56 1.27 -10.41
C SER A 38 2.83 0.08 -11.05
N GLY A 39 1.55 -0.12 -10.74
CA GLY A 39 0.83 -1.35 -11.10
C GLY A 39 1.24 -2.57 -10.27
N THR A 40 2.10 -2.39 -9.27
CA THR A 40 2.48 -3.45 -8.32
C THR A 40 1.27 -3.86 -7.51
N MET A 41 1.00 -5.16 -7.45
CA MET A 41 -0.25 -5.67 -6.94
C MET A 41 -0.03 -6.94 -6.14
N PHE A 42 -0.60 -7.00 -4.94
CA PHE A 42 -0.71 -8.21 -4.15
C PHE A 42 -2.18 -8.62 -4.07
N TRP A 43 -2.46 -9.92 -4.20
CA TRP A 43 -3.81 -10.42 -3.91
C TRP A 43 -3.80 -11.81 -3.30
N ALA A 44 -4.85 -12.08 -2.52
CA ALA A 44 -5.09 -13.36 -1.90
C ALA A 44 -6.53 -13.80 -2.13
N VAL A 45 -6.71 -15.08 -2.49
CA VAL A 45 -8.02 -15.72 -2.68
C VAL A 45 -8.22 -16.74 -1.57
N GLU A 46 -9.30 -16.57 -0.80
CA GLU A 46 -9.67 -17.39 0.36
C GLU A 46 -8.56 -17.58 1.41
N ASN A 47 -7.55 -16.70 1.43
CA ASN A 47 -6.31 -16.87 2.20
C ASN A 47 -5.57 -18.19 1.90
N ALA A 48 -5.77 -18.78 0.73
CA ALA A 48 -5.19 -20.05 0.31
C ALA A 48 -4.29 -19.90 -0.92
N MET A 49 -4.67 -19.03 -1.86
CA MET A 49 -3.87 -18.71 -3.03
C MET A 49 -3.37 -17.29 -2.92
N PHE A 50 -2.07 -17.09 -3.08
CA PHE A 50 -1.43 -15.78 -2.96
C PHE A 50 -0.68 -15.48 -4.24
N SER A 51 -0.78 -14.24 -4.67
CA SER A 51 -0.07 -13.77 -5.85
C SER A 51 0.46 -12.36 -5.64
N PHE A 52 1.56 -12.07 -6.32
CA PHE A 52 2.22 -10.79 -6.29
C PHE A 52 2.76 -10.47 -7.68
N LYS A 53 2.35 -9.32 -8.20
CA LYS A 53 2.90 -8.72 -9.41
C LYS A 53 3.88 -7.63 -8.97
N ASP A 54 5.14 -7.77 -9.30
CA ASP A 54 6.20 -6.84 -8.89
C ASP A 54 6.30 -5.61 -9.82
N GLU A 55 7.21 -4.69 -9.48
CA GLU A 55 7.45 -3.44 -10.23
C GLU A 55 7.98 -3.68 -11.65
N ASP A 56 8.57 -4.85 -11.89
CA ASP A 56 9.15 -5.26 -13.17
C ASP A 56 8.15 -6.09 -14.01
N ASP A 57 6.87 -6.06 -13.64
CA ASP A 57 5.77 -6.77 -14.29
C ASP A 57 5.85 -8.31 -14.15
N ASN A 58 6.74 -8.84 -13.30
CA ASN A 58 6.82 -10.29 -13.09
C ASN A 58 5.67 -10.76 -12.21
N MET A 59 5.09 -11.90 -12.62
CA MET A 59 4.01 -12.54 -11.89
C MET A 59 4.54 -13.63 -10.98
N TRP A 60 4.24 -13.54 -9.69
CA TRP A 60 4.57 -14.54 -8.67
C TRP A 60 3.29 -15.12 -8.09
N SER A 61 3.21 -16.44 -7.95
CA SER A 61 2.02 -17.08 -7.39
C SER A 61 2.35 -18.32 -6.57
N THR A 62 1.52 -18.64 -5.58
CA THR A 62 1.60 -19.92 -4.85
C THR A 62 1.36 -21.06 -5.83
N VAL A 63 2.04 -22.18 -5.61
CA VAL A 63 1.86 -23.39 -6.43
C VAL A 63 0.40 -23.89 -6.31
N PRO A 64 -0.39 -23.91 -7.39
CA PRO A 64 -1.69 -24.56 -7.40
C PRO A 64 -1.53 -26.08 -7.49
N ASP A 65 -2.54 -26.83 -7.03
CA ASP A 65 -2.56 -28.30 -7.12
C ASP A 65 -2.39 -28.80 -8.57
N SER A 66 -3.03 -28.11 -9.51
CA SER A 66 -2.83 -28.32 -10.94
C SER A 66 -3.29 -27.12 -11.75
N LEU A 67 -2.71 -26.96 -12.94
CA LEU A 67 -3.12 -25.98 -13.95
C LEU A 67 -3.48 -26.69 -15.24
N ILE A 68 -4.43 -26.13 -15.99
CA ILE A 68 -4.74 -26.58 -17.35
C ILE A 68 -4.27 -25.50 -18.30
N ILE A 69 -3.31 -25.82 -19.16
CA ILE A 69 -2.74 -24.90 -20.15
C ILE A 69 -2.74 -25.63 -21.48
N ASN A 70 -3.32 -25.01 -22.52
CA ASN A 70 -3.45 -25.63 -23.85
C ASN A 70 -4.07 -27.05 -23.83
N ASN A 71 -5.08 -27.27 -22.97
CA ASN A 71 -5.72 -28.56 -22.71
C ASN A 71 -4.84 -29.64 -22.06
N GLU A 72 -3.62 -29.31 -21.63
CA GLU A 72 -2.74 -30.21 -20.88
C GLU A 72 -2.76 -29.87 -19.38
N LYS A 73 -2.76 -30.91 -18.54
CA LYS A 73 -2.74 -30.75 -17.08
C LYS A 73 -1.29 -30.72 -16.60
N HIS A 74 -0.91 -29.63 -15.95
CA HIS A 74 0.39 -29.42 -15.35
C HIS A 74 0.31 -29.45 -13.82
N HIS A 75 1.38 -29.94 -13.20
CA HIS A 75 1.58 -29.93 -11.75
C HIS A 75 2.82 -29.09 -11.44
N PRO A 76 2.66 -27.75 -11.32
CA PRO A 76 3.79 -26.87 -11.05
C PRO A 76 4.45 -27.20 -9.71
N GLN A 77 5.70 -26.78 -9.57
CA GLN A 77 6.47 -26.90 -8.34
C GLN A 77 7.08 -25.54 -8.01
N VAL A 78 7.46 -25.36 -6.74
CA VAL A 78 8.17 -24.16 -6.29
C VAL A 78 9.45 -24.00 -7.13
N GLY A 79 9.69 -22.78 -7.61
CA GLY A 79 10.83 -22.44 -8.45
C GLY A 79 10.64 -22.69 -9.94
N HIS A 80 9.55 -23.35 -10.34
CA HIS A 80 9.19 -23.43 -11.76
C HIS A 80 8.47 -22.17 -12.21
N SER A 81 8.64 -21.84 -13.48
CA SER A 81 7.84 -20.82 -14.16
C SER A 81 7.04 -21.47 -15.28
N ILE A 82 5.82 -20.98 -15.51
CA ILE A 82 5.03 -21.37 -16.67
C ILE A 82 4.55 -20.11 -17.39
N THR A 83 4.73 -20.10 -18.71
CA THR A 83 4.23 -19.06 -19.58
C THR A 83 2.82 -19.42 -20.07
N GLY A 84 1.87 -18.52 -19.84
CA GLY A 84 0.49 -18.64 -20.27
C GLY A 84 0.33 -18.43 -21.79
N PRO A 85 -0.87 -18.71 -22.33
CA PRO A 85 -1.18 -18.50 -23.76
C PRO A 85 -1.12 -17.02 -24.19
N ASP A 86 -1.25 -16.11 -23.24
CA ASP A 86 -1.10 -14.65 -23.37
C ASP A 86 0.35 -14.17 -23.40
N GLY A 87 1.32 -15.08 -23.16
CA GLY A 87 2.74 -14.76 -23.09
C GLY A 87 3.20 -14.30 -21.70
N GLU A 88 2.30 -14.20 -20.72
CA GLU A 88 2.67 -13.84 -19.35
C GLU A 88 3.34 -15.03 -18.66
N THR A 89 4.49 -14.78 -18.01
CA THR A 89 5.22 -15.82 -17.28
C THR A 89 4.93 -15.71 -15.80
N CYS A 90 4.35 -16.78 -15.22
CA CYS A 90 4.09 -16.90 -13.80
C CYS A 90 5.16 -17.77 -13.13
N ILE A 91 5.80 -17.23 -12.09
CA ILE A 91 6.82 -17.88 -11.28
C ILE A 91 6.17 -18.43 -10.02
N PHE A 92 6.27 -19.74 -9.81
CA PHE A 92 5.66 -20.37 -8.65
C PHE A 92 6.59 -20.34 -7.44
N SER A 93 6.06 -19.91 -6.30
CA SER A 93 6.83 -19.78 -5.07
C SER A 93 6.02 -20.20 -3.85
N THR A 94 6.65 -20.12 -2.68
CA THR A 94 5.99 -20.38 -1.39
C THR A 94 5.16 -19.17 -0.96
N GLU A 95 4.14 -19.44 -0.14
CA GLU A 95 3.30 -18.40 0.48
C GLU A 95 4.16 -17.39 1.26
N GLU A 96 5.16 -17.89 2.00
CA GLU A 96 6.07 -17.06 2.79
C GLU A 96 6.91 -16.12 1.92
N THR A 97 7.37 -16.59 0.76
CA THR A 97 8.14 -15.78 -0.19
C THR A 97 7.27 -14.68 -0.77
N ILE A 98 6.06 -15.01 -1.22
CA ILE A 98 5.14 -14.05 -1.85
C ILE A 98 4.73 -12.95 -0.87
N LEU A 99 4.35 -13.31 0.35
CA LEU A 99 4.06 -12.32 1.38
C LEU A 99 5.29 -11.55 1.83
N GLY A 100 6.48 -12.17 1.78
CA GLY A 100 7.74 -11.47 2.02
C GLY A 100 8.00 -10.37 0.99
N MET A 101 7.76 -10.66 -0.29
CA MET A 101 7.89 -9.69 -1.38
C MET A 101 6.85 -8.57 -1.24
N ALA A 102 5.58 -8.93 -1.04
CA ALA A 102 4.51 -7.95 -0.83
C ALA A 102 4.80 -7.03 0.37
N ALA A 103 5.21 -7.59 1.52
CA ALA A 103 5.59 -6.79 2.69
C ALA A 103 6.78 -5.86 2.40
N CYS A 104 7.84 -6.38 1.78
CA CYS A 104 9.03 -5.61 1.44
C CYS A 104 8.70 -4.42 0.52
N TYR A 105 7.76 -4.59 -0.40
CA TYR A 105 7.27 -3.51 -1.24
C TYR A 105 6.38 -2.54 -0.46
N PHE A 106 5.19 -2.99 -0.01
CA PHE A 106 4.15 -2.10 0.50
C PHE A 106 4.53 -1.40 1.81
N GLU A 107 5.34 -2.02 2.68
CA GLU A 107 5.75 -1.37 3.94
C GLU A 107 6.55 -0.07 3.70
N LYS A 108 7.19 0.10 2.54
CA LYS A 108 7.87 1.37 2.15
C LYS A 108 6.89 2.51 1.85
N HIS A 109 5.63 2.16 1.56
CA HIS A 109 4.56 3.09 1.19
C HIS A 109 3.60 3.36 2.36
N ILE A 110 3.93 2.90 3.57
CA ILE A 110 3.18 3.26 4.77
C ILE A 110 3.23 4.77 4.94
N ASP A 111 2.06 5.37 5.14
CA ASP A 111 1.97 6.80 5.44
C ASP A 111 2.22 7.02 6.92
N ILE A 112 3.45 7.45 7.25
CA ILE A 112 3.86 7.79 8.62
C ILE A 112 3.14 9.03 9.16
N PHE A 113 2.52 9.82 8.29
CA PHE A 113 1.71 10.99 8.64
C PHE A 113 0.22 10.70 8.56
N TYR A 114 -0.19 9.44 8.39
CA TYR A 114 -1.60 9.11 8.31
C TYR A 114 -2.34 9.59 9.56
N GLY A 115 -3.45 10.29 9.33
CA GLY A 115 -4.25 10.87 10.39
C GLY A 115 -3.59 12.08 11.06
N PHE A 116 -2.52 12.66 10.52
CA PHE A 116 -2.03 13.98 10.89
C PHE A 116 -2.46 15.03 9.85
N ASP A 117 -3.15 16.06 10.33
CA ASP A 117 -3.51 17.24 9.54
C ASP A 117 -2.63 18.42 9.94
N LEU A 118 -2.08 19.12 8.95
CA LEU A 118 -1.48 20.42 9.15
C LEU A 118 -2.59 21.48 9.24
N CYS A 119 -2.74 22.10 10.39
CA CYS A 119 -3.62 23.25 10.58
C CYS A 119 -2.81 24.53 10.38
N MET A 120 -3.22 25.36 9.43
CA MET A 120 -2.63 26.68 9.22
C MET A 120 -3.68 27.76 9.46
N ASN A 121 -3.40 28.68 10.37
CA ASN A 121 -4.18 29.90 10.55
C ASN A 121 -3.32 31.08 10.09
N MET A 122 -3.83 31.87 9.14
CA MET A 122 -3.18 33.09 8.70
C MET A 122 -3.99 34.29 9.19
N HIS A 123 -3.35 35.15 9.95
CA HIS A 123 -3.92 36.41 10.39
C HIS A 123 -3.24 37.55 9.65
N THR A 124 -4.05 38.40 9.02
CA THR A 124 -3.55 39.59 8.32
C THR A 124 -3.94 40.83 9.11
N PHE A 125 -2.95 41.63 9.46
CA PHE A 125 -3.14 42.91 10.14
C PHE A 125 -2.81 44.04 9.17
N GLN A 126 -3.57 45.12 9.22
CA GLN A 126 -3.28 46.31 8.45
C GLN A 126 -3.19 47.52 9.37
N GLU A 127 -2.15 48.32 9.20
CA GLU A 127 -1.95 49.56 9.93
C GLU A 127 -1.67 50.70 8.95
N LYS A 128 -2.21 51.88 9.22
CA LYS A 128 -1.97 53.06 8.39
C LYS A 128 -1.09 54.07 9.15
N ILE A 129 0.16 54.20 8.73
CA ILE A 129 1.14 55.09 9.34
C ILE A 129 1.49 56.18 8.31
N ASN A 130 1.24 57.44 8.66
CA ASN A 130 1.51 58.61 7.80
C ASN A 130 0.90 58.51 6.39
N GLY A 131 -0.33 57.99 6.29
CA GLY A 131 -1.05 57.85 5.02
C GLY A 131 -0.67 56.62 4.19
N LYS A 132 0.40 55.90 4.56
CA LYS A 132 0.82 54.65 3.94
C LYS A 132 0.25 53.45 4.71
N THR A 133 -0.34 52.50 3.99
CA THR A 133 -0.83 51.24 4.57
C THR A 133 0.32 50.23 4.63
N TYR A 134 0.47 49.59 5.79
CA TYR A 134 1.36 48.47 6.05
C TYR A 134 0.50 47.25 6.32
N THR A 135 0.91 46.12 5.76
CA THR A 135 0.25 44.82 5.95
C THR A 135 1.23 43.90 6.66
N TYR A 136 0.77 43.23 7.70
CA TYR A 136 1.52 42.24 8.46
C TYR A 136 0.79 40.90 8.38
N GLU A 137 1.54 39.82 8.25
CA GLU A 137 1.01 38.47 8.20
C GLU A 137 1.58 37.69 9.39
N LEU A 138 0.70 37.12 10.21
CA LEU A 138 1.05 36.13 11.21
C LEU A 138 0.56 34.78 10.72
N LEU A 139 1.48 33.84 10.58
CA LEU A 139 1.18 32.47 10.20
C LEU A 139 1.35 31.55 11.41
N GLU A 140 0.26 31.02 11.93
CA GLU A 140 0.27 29.98 12.95
C GLU A 140 0.19 28.61 12.27
N ARG A 141 1.13 27.72 12.58
CA ARG A 141 1.16 26.34 12.09
C ARG A 141 1.04 25.40 13.28
N GLY A 142 0.07 24.49 13.22
CA GLY A 142 -0.13 23.43 14.21
C GLY A 142 -0.41 22.10 13.53
N PHE A 143 -0.33 21.02 14.30
CA PHE A 143 -0.68 19.68 13.84
C PHE A 143 -1.87 19.18 14.65
N LYS A 144 -2.82 18.54 13.98
CA LYS A 144 -3.91 17.80 14.61
C LYS A 144 -3.75 16.34 14.24
N SER A 145 -3.93 15.43 15.20
CA SER A 145 -4.00 14.01 14.89
C SER A 145 -5.40 13.47 15.15
N ALA A 146 -5.90 12.63 14.24
CA ALA A 146 -7.07 11.79 14.47
C ALA A 146 -6.76 10.58 15.36
N LEU A 147 -5.50 10.18 15.44
CA LEU A 147 -5.04 9.00 16.19
C LEU A 147 -4.56 9.35 17.61
N TYR A 148 -4.06 10.57 17.81
CA TYR A 148 -3.47 11.01 19.08
C TYR A 148 -4.17 12.27 19.62
N GLU A 149 -4.68 12.19 20.85
CA GLU A 149 -5.37 13.31 21.51
C GLU A 149 -4.42 14.46 21.88
N LYS A 150 -3.13 14.16 22.09
CA LYS A 150 -2.05 15.15 22.31
C LYS A 150 -0.80 14.75 21.53
N ILE A 151 -0.13 15.75 20.97
CA ILE A 151 1.15 15.60 20.26
C ILE A 151 2.21 16.32 21.10
N ASP A 152 3.01 15.58 21.87
CA ASP A 152 4.01 16.14 22.79
C ASP A 152 5.32 16.57 22.10
N ARG A 153 5.43 16.44 20.77
CA ARG A 153 6.64 16.76 20.01
C ARG A 153 6.37 17.72 18.86
N TYR A 154 7.09 18.82 18.87
CA TYR A 154 7.15 19.77 17.77
C TYR A 154 8.10 19.24 16.70
N ILE A 155 7.60 19.03 15.48
CA ILE A 155 8.47 18.87 14.32
C ILE A 155 8.85 20.28 13.86
N SER A 156 10.10 20.67 14.10
CA SER A 156 10.71 21.89 13.54
C SER A 156 11.22 21.56 12.13
N SER A 157 10.77 22.31 11.14
CA SER A 157 11.40 22.39 9.82
C SER A 157 12.01 23.79 9.66
N ASN A 158 13.29 23.85 9.27
CA ASN A 158 13.98 25.06 8.85
C ASN A 158 13.67 25.38 7.38
#